data_AF-A0A3B5QXC8-F1
#
_entry.id   AF-A0A3B5QXC8-F1
#
_cell.length_a   1.000
_cell.length_b   1.000
_cell.length_c   1.000
_cell.angle_alpha   90.00
_cell.angle_beta   90.00
_cell.angle_gamma   90.00
#
_symmetry.space_group_name_H-M   'P 1'
#
loop_
_entity.id
_entity.type
_entity.pdbx_description
1 polymer ?
#
loop_
_entity_poly.entity_id
_entity_poly.type
_entity_poly.pdbx_seq_one_letter_code
_entity_poly.pdbx_strand_id
1 'polypeptide(L)'
;MKRTDHVRKRNLKRKVKDIKEAKMKKRGRKEGHKKETSAKKAKKSKEPEAPVLYEDPPDKMTSKDGRSANMKITSWNVDGLRAWVKKNGLDWVREEAPDVLCLQETKCSEKALPAQITSMPEYPHKYWAASNDKEGYSGVAMLCKTEPLKVTYGIGKEEHDKEGRVITAEFPNFYLVTAYVPNASRGLVRLDYRKTWDVDFRAYLSELDIQKPLVLCGDLNVAHQEIDLKNPKGNKKNAGFTPEEREGFSQLLAAGFVDSFRELYPEQANAYTFWTYMMNARSKNVGWRLDYFLLSSSLLPGLCDNKIRNKAMGSDHCPITLHIAV
;
A
#
# COMPACT_ATOMS: atom_id res chain seq x y z
N MET A 1 -30.55 43.88 80.16
CA MET A 1 -30.26 43.82 78.72
C MET A 1 -29.17 42.78 78.42
N LYS A 2 -29.46 41.54 78.83
CA LYS A 2 -28.67 40.30 78.68
C LYS A 2 -29.72 39.24 78.38
N ARG A 3 -29.92 38.83 77.12
CA ARG A 3 -30.76 37.68 76.70
C ARG A 3 -31.02 37.69 75.17
N THR A 4 -29.97 37.60 74.34
CA THR A 4 -30.19 37.32 72.90
C THR A 4 -29.06 36.56 72.18
N ASP A 5 -27.89 36.34 72.80
CA ASP A 5 -26.76 35.61 72.16
C ASP A 5 -26.55 34.15 72.64
N HIS A 6 -27.37 33.64 73.56
CA HIS A 6 -27.25 32.26 74.07
C HIS A 6 -28.23 31.24 73.44
N VAL A 7 -29.16 31.69 72.59
CA VAL A 7 -30.16 30.82 71.93
C VAL A 7 -29.72 30.38 70.52
N ARG A 8 -28.88 31.17 69.81
CA ARG A 8 -28.38 30.82 68.47
C ARG A 8 -27.27 29.75 68.44
N LYS A 9 -26.50 29.56 69.53
CA LYS A 9 -25.44 28.52 69.60
C LYS A 9 -25.93 27.13 70.05
N ARG A 10 -27.15 26.98 70.59
CA ARG A 10 -27.73 25.68 70.99
C ARG A 10 -28.44 24.92 69.86
N ASN A 11 -28.90 25.62 68.81
CA ASN A 11 -29.60 24.99 67.68
C ASN A 11 -28.67 24.44 66.57
N LEU A 12 -27.38 24.82 66.54
CA LEU A 12 -26.42 24.30 65.55
C LEU A 12 -25.71 23.00 65.98
N LYS A 13 -25.68 22.67 67.29
CA LYS A 13 -25.10 21.41 67.81
C LYS A 13 -26.05 20.22 67.81
N ARG A 14 -27.38 20.43 67.76
CA ARG A 14 -28.37 19.32 67.66
C ARG A 14 -28.47 18.72 66.25
N LYS A 15 -28.40 19.53 65.18
CA LYS A 15 -28.46 19.04 63.79
C LYS A 15 -27.23 18.21 63.33
N VAL A 16 -26.10 18.30 64.02
CA VAL A 16 -24.87 17.55 63.67
C VAL A 16 -24.81 16.17 64.34
N LYS A 17 -25.59 15.92 65.39
CA LYS A 17 -25.63 14.62 66.10
C LYS A 17 -26.57 13.61 65.41
N ASP A 18 -27.71 14.08 64.87
CA ASP A 18 -28.74 13.21 64.26
C ASP A 18 -28.37 12.67 62.86
N ILE A 19 -27.39 13.28 62.16
CA ILE A 19 -26.92 12.80 60.83
C ILE A 19 -25.82 11.72 60.96
N LYS A 20 -25.11 11.66 62.10
CA LYS A 20 -24.05 10.66 62.31
C LYS A 20 -24.57 9.31 62.84
N GLU A 21 -25.72 9.26 63.51
CA GLU A 21 -26.31 8.00 64.00
C GLU A 21 -27.12 7.22 62.93
N ALA A 22 -27.55 7.87 61.85
CA ALA A 22 -28.23 7.19 60.73
C ALA A 22 -27.26 6.47 59.75
N LYS A 23 -25.96 6.81 59.76
CA LYS A 23 -24.95 6.21 58.86
C LYS A 23 -24.18 5.03 59.44
N MET A 24 -24.40 4.66 60.71
CA MET A 24 -23.69 3.55 61.37
C MET A 24 -24.55 2.27 61.57
N LYS A 25 -25.84 2.28 61.23
CA LYS A 25 -26.76 1.12 61.37
C LYS A 25 -27.08 0.34 60.09
N LYS A 26 -26.34 0.56 59.00
CA LYS A 26 -26.41 -0.26 57.75
C LYS A 26 -25.16 -1.10 57.49
N ARG A 27 -24.36 -1.38 58.53
CA ARG A 27 -23.25 -2.35 58.49
C ARG A 27 -23.41 -3.32 59.66
N GLY A 28 -24.08 -4.44 59.41
CA GLY A 28 -24.17 -5.54 60.37
C GLY A 28 -25.28 -6.54 60.07
N ARG A 29 -24.87 -7.79 59.80
CA ARG A 29 -25.66 -9.03 59.72
C ARG A 29 -26.57 -9.24 58.51
N LYS A 30 -26.10 -10.06 57.57
CA LYS A 30 -26.44 -11.50 57.56
C LYS A 30 -25.54 -12.26 56.60
N GLU A 31 -24.64 -13.06 57.18
CA GLU A 31 -24.09 -14.25 56.54
C GLU A 31 -25.17 -15.34 56.48
N GLY A 32 -25.06 -16.20 55.45
CA GLY A 32 -25.67 -17.54 55.50
C GLY A 32 -26.46 -17.95 54.26
N HIS A 33 -25.84 -18.04 53.08
CA HIS A 33 -26.17 -19.10 52.11
C HIS A 33 -24.98 -19.37 51.18
N LYS A 34 -24.45 -20.59 51.29
CA LYS A 34 -23.46 -21.16 50.37
C LYS A 34 -24.09 -21.26 48.97
N LYS A 35 -23.47 -20.63 47.98
CA LYS A 35 -23.54 -21.05 46.57
C LYS A 35 -22.23 -20.66 45.87
N GLU A 36 -21.47 -21.72 45.58
CA GLU A 36 -20.51 -21.88 44.48
C GLU A 36 -19.67 -20.67 44.04
N THR A 37 -18.38 -20.82 44.29
CA THR A 37 -17.28 -20.08 43.69
C THR A 37 -17.40 -20.04 42.16
N SER A 38 -17.88 -18.93 41.61
CA SER A 38 -17.55 -18.56 40.23
C SER A 38 -16.20 -17.85 40.26
N ALA A 39 -15.14 -18.62 40.02
CA ALA A 39 -13.84 -18.05 39.69
C ALA A 39 -14.02 -17.16 38.47
N LYS A 40 -13.95 -15.83 38.67
CA LYS A 40 -13.73 -14.90 37.55
C LYS A 40 -12.41 -15.31 36.91
N LYS A 41 -12.49 -16.04 35.78
CA LYS A 41 -11.37 -16.18 34.86
C LYS A 41 -10.95 -14.77 34.49
N ALA A 42 -9.90 -14.27 35.13
CA ALA A 42 -9.14 -13.15 34.61
C ALA A 42 -8.82 -13.52 33.16
N LYS A 43 -9.37 -12.77 32.19
CA LYS A 43 -8.84 -12.79 30.84
C LYS A 43 -7.38 -12.40 31.00
N LYS A 44 -6.47 -13.38 30.95
CA LYS A 44 -5.06 -13.11 30.68
C LYS A 44 -5.08 -12.22 29.45
N SER A 45 -4.74 -10.95 29.61
CA SER A 45 -4.32 -10.12 28.50
C SER A 45 -3.19 -10.91 27.86
N LYS A 46 -3.44 -11.51 26.69
CA LYS A 46 -2.35 -12.02 25.86
C LYS A 46 -1.41 -10.83 25.70
N GLU A 47 -0.17 -10.98 26.13
CA GLU A 47 0.88 -10.05 25.73
C GLU A 47 0.79 -9.92 24.20
N PRO A 48 0.88 -8.70 23.67
CA PRO A 48 0.79 -8.51 22.22
C PRO A 48 1.87 -9.36 21.56
N GLU A 49 1.43 -10.34 20.79
CA GLU A 49 2.30 -11.22 20.01
C GLU A 49 3.15 -10.34 19.09
N ALA A 50 4.46 -10.59 19.05
CA ALA A 50 5.37 -9.80 18.24
C ALA A 50 4.92 -9.79 16.76
N PRO A 51 5.06 -8.66 16.05
CA PRO A 51 4.62 -8.59 14.66
C PRO A 51 5.39 -9.60 13.81
N VAL A 52 4.67 -10.37 12.99
CA VAL A 52 5.30 -11.23 11.98
C VAL A 52 5.77 -10.34 10.84
N LEU A 53 7.08 -10.16 10.75
CA LEU A 53 7.72 -9.38 9.69
C LEU A 53 7.98 -10.28 8.48
N TYR A 54 7.87 -9.71 7.28
CA TYR A 54 8.37 -10.32 6.06
C TYR A 54 9.86 -10.03 5.93
N GLU A 55 10.62 -11.03 5.51
CA GLU A 55 12.01 -10.88 5.11
C GLU A 55 12.12 -11.20 3.64
N ASP A 56 12.58 -10.23 2.85
CA ASP A 56 12.82 -10.44 1.42
C ASP A 56 13.92 -11.50 1.23
N PRO A 57 13.64 -12.63 0.58
CA PRO A 57 14.64 -13.66 0.36
C PRO A 57 15.71 -13.16 -0.62
N PRO A 58 16.92 -13.77 -0.64
CA PRO A 58 17.94 -13.43 -1.63
C PRO A 58 17.43 -13.55 -3.08
N ASP A 59 18.03 -12.78 -3.98
CA ASP A 59 17.64 -12.74 -5.39
C ASP A 59 17.95 -14.06 -6.09
N LYS A 60 16.98 -14.58 -6.85
CA LYS A 60 17.17 -15.70 -7.78
C LYS A 60 17.40 -15.16 -9.19
N MET A 61 18.61 -15.35 -9.69
CA MET A 61 19.02 -14.78 -10.98
C MET A 61 18.79 -15.72 -12.17
N THR A 62 18.23 -16.91 -11.95
CA THR A 62 18.00 -17.92 -12.99
C THR A 62 16.52 -18.22 -13.10
N SER A 63 16.00 -18.23 -14.33
CA SER A 63 14.62 -18.54 -14.65
C SER A 63 14.32 -20.04 -14.54
N LYS A 64 13.04 -20.41 -14.60
CA LYS A 64 12.61 -21.83 -14.62
C LYS A 64 13.21 -22.61 -15.80
N ASP A 65 13.46 -21.94 -16.93
CA ASP A 65 14.06 -22.55 -18.13
C ASP A 65 15.60 -22.48 -18.19
N GLY A 66 16.26 -22.01 -17.11
CA GLY A 66 17.72 -22.04 -16.97
C GLY A 66 18.45 -20.82 -17.54
N ARG A 67 17.75 -19.81 -18.04
CA ARG A 67 18.34 -18.55 -18.51
C ARG A 67 18.68 -17.65 -17.32
N SER A 68 19.79 -16.92 -17.42
CA SER A 68 20.13 -15.88 -16.45
C SER A 68 19.33 -14.60 -16.73
N ALA A 69 18.91 -13.89 -15.68
CA ALA A 69 18.26 -12.59 -15.83
C ALA A 69 19.18 -11.63 -16.59
N ASN A 70 18.64 -10.99 -17.62
CA ASN A 70 19.32 -9.99 -18.45
C ASN A 70 18.66 -8.60 -18.36
N MET A 71 17.59 -8.49 -17.55
CA MET A 71 16.85 -7.27 -17.32
C MET A 71 16.42 -7.20 -15.85
N LYS A 72 16.70 -6.07 -15.22
CA LYS A 72 16.23 -5.72 -13.87
C LYS A 72 15.32 -4.51 -13.93
N ILE A 73 14.06 -4.66 -13.52
CA ILE A 73 13.08 -3.58 -13.53
C ILE A 73 12.64 -3.31 -12.09
N THR A 74 12.69 -2.05 -11.64
CA THR A 74 12.19 -1.67 -10.32
C THR A 74 11.01 -0.73 -10.47
N SER A 75 9.95 -0.98 -9.71
CA SER A 75 8.79 -0.11 -9.59
C SER A 75 8.64 0.42 -8.18
N TRP A 76 8.33 1.70 -8.01
CA TRP A 76 8.14 2.32 -6.70
C TRP A 76 7.11 3.47 -6.75
N ASN A 77 6.00 3.34 -6.02
CA ASN A 77 5.20 4.50 -5.65
C ASN A 77 5.99 5.36 -4.65
N VAL A 78 6.36 6.58 -5.05
CA VAL A 78 7.26 7.45 -4.27
C VAL A 78 6.53 8.42 -3.36
N ASP A 79 5.19 8.46 -3.39
CA ASP A 79 4.36 9.38 -2.58
C ASP A 79 4.90 10.83 -2.59
N GLY A 80 5.14 11.36 -3.78
CA GLY A 80 5.75 12.66 -3.99
C GLY A 80 7.27 12.61 -4.21
N LEU A 81 7.66 12.77 -5.47
CA LEU A 81 9.03 12.69 -5.96
C LEU A 81 10.00 13.58 -5.18
N ARG A 82 9.63 14.85 -4.92
CA ARG A 82 10.49 15.80 -4.21
C ARG A 82 10.76 15.37 -2.77
N ALA A 83 9.77 14.80 -2.09
CA ALA A 83 9.92 14.33 -0.72
C ALA A 83 10.78 13.06 -0.68
N TRP A 84 10.53 12.13 -1.61
CA TRP A 84 11.32 10.91 -1.76
C TRP A 84 12.79 11.17 -2.09
N VAL A 85 13.09 12.11 -3.00
CA VAL A 85 14.47 12.54 -3.29
C VAL A 85 15.15 13.09 -2.04
N LYS A 86 14.46 13.92 -1.25
CA LYS A 86 14.99 14.46 0.03
C LYS A 86 15.22 13.40 1.10
N LYS A 87 14.54 12.26 1.01
CA LYS A 87 14.70 11.09 1.91
C LYS A 87 15.71 10.08 1.36
N ASN A 88 16.63 10.51 0.49
CA ASN A 88 17.70 9.69 -0.10
C ASN A 88 17.21 8.51 -0.96
N GLY A 89 16.01 8.60 -1.54
CA GLY A 89 15.49 7.55 -2.41
C GLY A 89 16.37 7.27 -3.64
N LEU A 90 17.06 8.29 -4.16
CA LEU A 90 18.00 8.13 -5.28
C LEU A 90 19.24 7.31 -4.91
N ASP A 91 19.71 7.39 -3.67
CA ASP A 91 20.88 6.62 -3.23
C ASP A 91 20.52 5.13 -3.21
N TRP A 92 19.32 4.79 -2.73
CA TRP A 92 18.80 3.43 -2.82
C TRP A 92 18.68 2.95 -4.28
N VAL A 93 18.23 3.81 -5.21
CA VAL A 93 18.17 3.45 -6.64
C VAL A 93 19.56 3.17 -7.22
N ARG A 94 20.59 3.91 -6.80
CA ARG A 94 21.97 3.64 -7.25
C ARG A 94 22.50 2.33 -6.70
N GLU A 95 22.16 1.98 -5.46
CA GLU A 95 22.48 0.67 -4.88
C GLU A 95 21.74 -0.48 -5.57
N GLU A 96 20.45 -0.31 -5.85
CA GLU A 96 19.64 -1.32 -6.53
C GLU A 96 20.04 -1.46 -8.02
N ALA A 97 20.47 -0.38 -8.66
CA ALA A 97 20.94 -0.30 -10.03
C ALA A 97 20.05 -0.98 -11.11
N PRO A 98 18.71 -0.81 -11.12
CA PRO A 98 17.84 -1.40 -12.14
C PRO A 98 18.15 -0.86 -13.54
N ASP A 99 17.81 -1.63 -14.57
CA ASP A 99 17.92 -1.19 -15.97
C ASP A 99 16.77 -0.25 -16.37
N VAL A 100 15.61 -0.46 -15.74
CA VAL A 100 14.46 0.46 -15.82
C VAL A 100 13.90 0.74 -14.42
N LEU A 101 13.71 2.02 -14.12
CA LEU A 101 13.04 2.50 -12.91
C LEU A 101 11.69 3.11 -13.27
N CYS A 102 10.61 2.56 -12.72
CA CYS A 102 9.25 3.04 -12.86
C CYS A 102 8.81 3.69 -11.55
N LEU A 103 8.40 4.96 -11.61
CA LEU A 103 7.93 5.70 -10.43
C LEU A 103 6.46 6.05 -10.57
N GLN A 104 5.71 5.90 -9.48
CA GLN A 104 4.31 6.27 -9.39
C GLN A 104 4.09 7.35 -8.34
N GLU A 105 2.99 8.08 -8.47
CA GLU A 105 2.56 9.15 -7.57
C GLU A 105 3.64 10.24 -7.39
N THR A 106 4.23 10.69 -8.49
CA THR A 106 5.33 11.67 -8.46
C THR A 106 4.90 13.02 -7.88
N LYS A 107 3.62 13.40 -7.98
CA LYS A 107 3.04 14.67 -7.51
C LYS A 107 3.85 15.88 -7.98
N CYS A 108 4.38 15.81 -9.21
CA CYS A 108 5.36 16.76 -9.70
C CYS A 108 5.09 17.09 -11.16
N SER A 109 4.89 18.38 -11.45
CA SER A 109 4.87 18.90 -12.82
C SER A 109 6.29 18.91 -13.40
N GLU A 110 6.40 18.85 -14.73
CA GLU A 110 7.71 18.84 -15.41
C GLU A 110 8.61 20.03 -15.01
N LYS A 111 8.01 21.21 -14.80
CA LYS A 111 8.70 22.44 -14.38
C LYS A 111 9.27 22.36 -12.96
N ALA A 112 8.77 21.44 -12.14
CA ALA A 112 9.13 21.31 -10.72
C ALA A 112 10.01 20.08 -10.43
N LEU A 113 10.45 19.36 -11.46
CA LEU A 113 11.27 18.17 -11.32
C LEU A 113 12.63 18.49 -10.65
N PRO A 114 13.06 17.71 -9.64
CA PRO A 114 14.38 17.91 -9.02
C PRO A 114 15.53 17.67 -10.00
N ALA A 115 16.52 18.56 -9.98
CA ALA A 115 17.74 18.41 -10.77
C ALA A 115 18.47 17.07 -10.50
N GLN A 116 18.41 16.58 -9.25
CA GLN A 116 19.06 15.34 -8.84
C GLN A 116 18.59 14.11 -9.64
N ILE A 117 17.31 14.08 -10.05
CA ILE A 117 16.78 12.96 -10.83
C ILE A 117 16.80 13.27 -12.34
N THR A 118 16.58 14.52 -12.76
CA THR A 118 16.61 14.87 -14.18
C THR A 118 18.02 14.84 -14.77
N SER A 119 19.03 15.18 -13.98
CA SER A 119 20.44 15.17 -14.37
C SER A 119 21.16 13.85 -14.05
N MET A 120 20.44 12.78 -13.69
CA MET A 120 21.04 11.49 -13.33
C MET A 120 21.66 10.83 -14.59
N PRO A 121 23.01 10.71 -14.68
CA PRO A 121 23.68 10.20 -15.88
C PRO A 121 23.48 8.69 -16.08
N GLU A 122 23.21 7.95 -15.00
CA GLU A 122 23.00 6.50 -15.02
C GLU A 122 21.75 6.11 -15.81
N TYR A 123 20.79 7.03 -16.00
CA TYR A 123 19.55 6.82 -16.74
C TYR A 123 19.36 7.94 -17.77
N PRO A 124 20.01 7.87 -18.94
CA PRO A 124 19.96 8.94 -19.94
C PRO A 124 18.55 9.18 -20.50
N HIS A 125 17.69 8.16 -20.53
CA HIS A 125 16.34 8.24 -21.10
C HIS A 125 15.31 8.38 -19.97
N LYS A 126 14.59 9.49 -19.92
CA LYS A 126 13.66 9.81 -18.84
C LYS A 126 12.33 10.32 -19.41
N TYR A 127 11.25 9.70 -18.99
CA TYR A 127 9.90 9.98 -19.47
C TYR A 127 8.99 10.29 -18.29
N TRP A 128 8.16 11.31 -18.43
CA TRP A 128 7.31 11.83 -17.36
C TRP A 128 5.88 12.00 -17.88
N ALA A 129 4.90 11.58 -17.09
CA ALA A 129 3.51 11.92 -17.31
C ALA A 129 2.98 12.56 -16.04
N ALA A 130 2.46 13.77 -16.13
CA ALA A 130 1.85 14.49 -15.01
C ALA A 130 0.36 14.73 -15.27
N SER A 131 -0.40 15.04 -14.22
CA SER A 131 -1.78 15.48 -14.42
C SER A 131 -1.82 16.86 -15.08
N ASN A 132 -2.67 17.02 -16.10
CA ASN A 132 -2.90 18.29 -16.77
C ASN A 132 -3.83 19.22 -15.97
N ASP A 133 -4.76 18.62 -15.22
CA ASP A 133 -5.86 19.35 -14.58
C ASP A 133 -5.56 19.71 -13.11
N LYS A 134 -4.63 18.99 -12.46
CA LYS A 134 -4.38 19.12 -11.02
C LYS A 134 -2.88 19.11 -10.72
N GLU A 135 -2.34 20.26 -10.37
CA GLU A 135 -0.95 20.37 -9.92
C GLU A 135 -0.73 19.60 -8.62
N GLY A 136 0.41 18.89 -8.51
CA GLY A 136 0.77 18.15 -7.30
C GLY A 136 -0.04 16.86 -7.07
N TYR A 137 -0.73 16.36 -8.10
CA TYR A 137 -1.57 15.18 -8.02
C TYR A 137 -1.12 14.12 -9.04
N SER A 138 -1.20 12.83 -8.64
CA SER A 138 -0.87 11.69 -9.49
C SER A 138 0.55 11.81 -10.07
N GLY A 139 0.74 11.36 -11.31
CA GLY A 139 1.98 11.45 -12.07
C GLY A 139 2.80 10.17 -11.99
N VAL A 140 3.35 9.77 -13.13
CA VAL A 140 4.24 8.62 -13.27
C VAL A 140 5.51 9.02 -14.02
N ALA A 141 6.57 8.23 -13.82
CA ALA A 141 7.81 8.39 -14.55
C ALA A 141 8.41 7.04 -14.93
N MET A 142 9.20 7.04 -15.99
CA MET A 142 10.01 5.89 -16.39
C MET A 142 11.42 6.39 -16.75
N LEU A 143 12.43 5.83 -16.10
CA LEU A 143 13.83 6.14 -16.33
C LEU A 143 14.53 4.86 -16.82
N CYS A 144 15.17 4.93 -17.97
CA CYS A 144 15.78 3.77 -18.63
C CYS A 144 17.27 4.00 -18.88
N LYS A 145 18.07 2.94 -18.68
CA LYS A 145 19.47 2.90 -19.15
C LYS A 145 19.57 2.83 -20.67
N THR A 146 18.69 2.06 -21.30
CA THR A 146 18.59 1.87 -22.75
C THR A 146 17.35 2.56 -23.30
N GLU A 147 17.48 3.20 -24.46
CA GLU A 147 16.37 3.87 -25.13
C GLU A 147 15.28 2.87 -25.56
N PRO A 148 14.01 3.06 -25.17
CA PRO A 148 12.89 2.35 -25.77
C PRO A 148 12.73 2.72 -27.25
N LEU A 149 12.24 1.78 -28.06
CA LEU A 149 11.91 2.00 -29.47
C LEU A 149 10.82 3.06 -29.65
N LYS A 150 9.88 3.11 -28.69
CA LYS A 150 8.77 4.06 -28.68
C LYS A 150 8.27 4.26 -27.25
N VAL A 151 7.85 5.46 -26.91
CA VAL A 151 7.16 5.76 -25.66
C VAL A 151 5.82 6.42 -25.95
N THR A 152 4.76 5.95 -25.31
CA THR A 152 3.41 6.53 -25.38
C THR A 152 2.88 6.81 -23.98
N TYR A 153 1.95 7.77 -23.90
CA TYR A 153 1.36 8.24 -22.65
C TYR A 153 -0.15 8.01 -22.67
N GLY A 154 -0.69 7.56 -21.54
CA GLY A 154 -2.11 7.24 -21.44
C GLY A 154 -2.49 5.93 -22.13
N ILE A 155 -3.79 5.71 -22.24
CA ILE A 155 -4.41 4.48 -22.76
C ILE A 155 -5.29 4.73 -23.99
N GLY A 156 -5.27 5.96 -24.53
CA GLY A 156 -6.03 6.35 -25.71
C GLY A 156 -7.48 6.74 -25.41
N LYS A 157 -7.77 7.11 -24.16
CA LYS A 157 -9.11 7.46 -23.67
C LYS A 157 -9.03 8.78 -22.93
N GLU A 158 -9.62 9.83 -23.50
CA GLU A 158 -9.51 11.20 -22.97
C GLU A 158 -9.95 11.31 -21.50
N GLU A 159 -10.97 10.56 -21.09
CA GLU A 159 -11.45 10.54 -19.69
C GLU A 159 -10.47 9.91 -18.69
N HIS A 160 -9.52 9.11 -19.18
CA HIS A 160 -8.51 8.39 -18.40
C HIS A 160 -7.14 9.09 -18.49
N ASP A 161 -6.87 9.83 -19.56
CA ASP A 161 -5.52 10.32 -19.87
C ASP A 161 -5.20 11.71 -19.31
N LYS A 162 -6.10 12.31 -18.52
CA LYS A 162 -5.91 13.65 -17.89
C LYS A 162 -5.10 13.63 -16.59
N GLU A 163 -4.96 12.45 -15.97
CA GLU A 163 -4.37 12.31 -14.64
C GLU A 163 -2.90 11.84 -14.67
N GLY A 164 -2.28 11.67 -15.84
CA GLY A 164 -0.86 11.31 -15.96
C GLY A 164 -0.54 9.98 -15.27
N ARG A 165 -1.29 8.92 -15.62
CA ARG A 165 -1.30 7.64 -14.88
C ARG A 165 -0.54 6.51 -15.55
N VAL A 166 -0.27 6.60 -16.85
CA VAL A 166 0.29 5.48 -17.63
C VAL A 166 1.40 5.97 -18.54
N ILE A 167 2.53 5.27 -18.52
CA ILE A 167 3.57 5.33 -19.54
C ILE A 167 3.76 3.91 -20.08
N THR A 168 3.78 3.79 -21.41
CA THR A 168 4.10 2.55 -22.11
C THR A 168 5.37 2.76 -22.91
N ALA A 169 6.38 1.94 -22.66
CA ALA A 169 7.64 1.92 -23.38
C ALA A 169 7.76 0.60 -24.16
N GLU A 170 8.01 0.71 -25.46
CA GLU A 170 8.26 -0.43 -26.33
C GLU A 170 9.75 -0.76 -26.35
N PHE A 171 10.12 -1.95 -25.90
CA PHE A 171 11.45 -2.54 -26.10
C PHE A 171 11.40 -3.55 -27.26
N PRO A 172 12.56 -4.03 -27.76
CA PRO A 172 12.59 -4.99 -28.86
C PRO A 172 11.70 -6.22 -28.63
N ASN A 173 11.79 -6.83 -27.44
CA ASN A 173 11.14 -8.10 -27.14
C ASN A 173 9.82 -7.98 -26.37
N PHE A 174 9.53 -6.84 -25.73
CA PHE A 174 8.34 -6.67 -24.90
C PHE A 174 7.92 -5.20 -24.76
N TYR A 175 6.66 -4.95 -24.35
CA TYR A 175 6.23 -3.65 -23.83
C TYR A 175 6.41 -3.59 -22.31
N LEU A 176 6.90 -2.47 -21.79
CA LEU A 176 6.84 -2.14 -20.36
C LEU A 176 5.78 -1.06 -20.14
N VAL A 177 4.77 -1.38 -19.35
CA VAL A 177 3.73 -0.43 -18.92
C VAL A 177 3.92 -0.15 -17.44
N THR A 178 4.07 1.11 -17.06
CA THR A 178 3.97 1.54 -15.66
C THR A 178 2.65 2.26 -15.44
N ALA A 179 1.92 1.90 -14.38
CA ALA A 179 0.63 2.48 -14.06
C ALA A 179 0.52 2.93 -12.60
N TYR A 180 -0.15 4.06 -12.39
CA TYR A 180 -0.71 4.45 -11.11
C TYR A 180 -2.23 4.42 -11.21
N VAL A 181 -2.85 3.30 -10.83
CA VAL A 181 -4.29 3.06 -11.00
C VAL A 181 -5.09 4.00 -10.07
N PRO A 182 -6.24 4.55 -10.51
CA PRO A 182 -7.05 5.43 -9.67
C PRO A 182 -7.51 4.76 -8.37
N ASN A 183 -7.23 5.39 -7.23
CA ASN A 183 -7.79 4.95 -5.95
C ASN A 183 -9.31 5.23 -5.89
N ALA A 184 -10.11 4.26 -5.42
CA ALA A 184 -11.57 4.41 -5.25
C ALA A 184 -11.96 5.49 -4.21
N SER A 185 -10.99 6.03 -3.47
CA SER A 185 -11.07 7.13 -2.53
C SER A 185 -11.87 6.82 -1.27
N ARG A 186 -11.69 7.64 -0.22
CA ARG A 186 -12.41 7.48 1.04
C ARG A 186 -13.92 7.57 0.79
N GLY A 187 -14.68 6.65 1.39
CA GLY A 187 -16.12 6.57 1.17
C GLY A 187 -16.52 6.07 -0.21
N LEU A 188 -15.58 5.53 -0.99
CA LEU A 188 -15.79 4.91 -2.30
C LEU A 188 -16.35 5.88 -3.36
N VAL A 189 -16.10 7.19 -3.19
CA VAL A 189 -16.63 8.25 -4.07
C VAL A 189 -16.13 8.17 -5.51
N ARG A 190 -15.06 7.43 -5.78
CA ARG A 190 -14.53 7.18 -7.13
C ARG A 190 -14.64 5.73 -7.58
N LEU A 191 -15.36 4.88 -6.85
CA LEU A 191 -15.45 3.45 -7.20
C LEU A 191 -16.05 3.23 -8.58
N ASP A 192 -17.07 3.99 -8.97
CA ASP A 192 -17.67 3.86 -10.31
C ASP A 192 -16.68 4.25 -11.42
N TYR A 193 -15.89 5.32 -11.22
CA TYR A 193 -14.81 5.68 -12.13
C TYR A 193 -13.70 4.61 -12.18
N ARG A 194 -13.34 4.04 -11.03
CA ARG A 194 -12.37 2.94 -10.94
C ARG A 194 -12.83 1.73 -11.76
N LYS A 195 -14.12 1.40 -11.73
CA LYS A 195 -14.66 0.27 -12.51
C LYS A 195 -14.56 0.50 -14.02
N THR A 196 -14.85 1.70 -14.51
CA THR A 196 -14.70 2.00 -15.94
C THR A 196 -13.24 2.01 -16.36
N TRP A 197 -12.37 2.58 -15.52
CA TRP A 197 -10.90 2.50 -15.68
C TRP A 197 -10.42 1.05 -15.82
N ASP A 198 -10.83 0.15 -14.92
CA ASP A 198 -10.36 -1.24 -14.94
C ASP A 198 -10.75 -1.98 -16.22
N VAL A 199 -11.93 -1.70 -16.78
CA VAL A 199 -12.38 -2.28 -18.04
C VAL A 199 -11.55 -1.77 -19.22
N ASP A 200 -11.42 -0.46 -19.35
CA ASP A 200 -10.72 0.16 -20.48
C ASP A 200 -9.21 -0.07 -20.41
N PHE A 201 -8.63 -0.09 -19.20
CA PHE A 201 -7.21 -0.39 -19.00
C PHE A 201 -6.89 -1.85 -19.35
N ARG A 202 -7.75 -2.80 -18.97
CA ARG A 202 -7.59 -4.21 -19.37
C ARG A 202 -7.69 -4.36 -20.89
N ALA A 203 -8.63 -3.68 -21.55
CA ALA A 203 -8.74 -3.71 -23.00
C ALA A 203 -7.45 -3.19 -23.68
N TYR A 204 -6.96 -2.04 -23.22
CA TYR A 204 -5.69 -1.46 -23.69
C TYR A 204 -4.50 -2.43 -23.56
N LEU A 205 -4.33 -3.06 -22.38
CA LEU A 205 -3.26 -4.02 -22.16
C LEU A 205 -3.41 -5.26 -23.06
N SER A 206 -4.63 -5.74 -23.25
CA SER A 206 -4.89 -6.90 -24.11
C SER A 206 -4.56 -6.60 -25.58
N GLU A 207 -4.84 -5.38 -26.05
CA GLU A 207 -4.50 -4.94 -27.42
C GLU A 207 -2.98 -4.83 -27.64
N LEU A 208 -2.22 -4.41 -26.62
CA LEU A 208 -0.77 -4.43 -26.66
C LEU A 208 -0.23 -5.86 -26.69
N ASP A 209 -0.78 -6.74 -25.84
CA ASP A 209 -0.30 -8.12 -25.69
C ASP A 209 -0.45 -8.95 -26.96
N ILE A 210 -1.46 -8.65 -27.79
CA ILE A 210 -1.64 -9.25 -29.13
C ILE A 210 -0.44 -8.95 -30.04
N GLN A 211 0.17 -7.76 -29.91
CA GLN A 211 1.26 -7.31 -30.78
C GLN A 211 2.63 -7.78 -30.27
N LYS A 212 2.84 -7.69 -28.95
CA LYS A 212 4.09 -8.06 -28.29
C LYS A 212 3.80 -8.35 -26.82
N PRO A 213 4.44 -9.36 -26.20
CA PRO A 213 4.28 -9.60 -24.78
C PRO A 213 4.60 -8.34 -23.96
N LEU A 214 4.00 -8.21 -22.79
CA LEU A 214 4.17 -7.05 -21.94
C LEU A 214 4.44 -7.40 -20.48
N VAL A 215 5.08 -6.44 -19.82
CA VAL A 215 5.25 -6.34 -18.38
C VAL A 215 4.47 -5.11 -17.92
N LEU A 216 3.44 -5.30 -17.11
CA LEU A 216 2.77 -4.23 -16.38
C LEU A 216 3.40 -4.12 -14.99
N CYS A 217 3.73 -2.91 -14.55
CA CYS A 217 4.18 -2.63 -13.20
C CYS A 217 3.54 -1.40 -12.58
N GLY A 218 3.63 -1.29 -11.25
CA GLY A 218 3.21 -0.10 -10.51
C GLY A 218 2.18 -0.38 -9.43
N ASP A 219 1.68 0.70 -8.84
CA ASP A 219 0.62 0.68 -7.83
C ASP A 219 -0.74 0.52 -8.52
N LEU A 220 -1.29 -0.68 -8.42
CA LEU A 220 -2.57 -1.06 -8.98
C LEU A 220 -3.76 -0.78 -8.04
N ASN A 221 -3.49 -0.21 -6.87
CA ASN A 221 -4.49 0.23 -5.89
C ASN A 221 -5.53 -0.87 -5.56
N VAL A 222 -5.07 -2.12 -5.45
CA VAL A 222 -5.91 -3.26 -5.05
C VAL A 222 -5.04 -4.33 -4.41
N ALA A 223 -5.49 -4.89 -3.28
CA ALA A 223 -5.00 -6.15 -2.75
C ALA A 223 -5.91 -7.27 -3.28
N HIS A 224 -5.38 -8.18 -4.10
CA HIS A 224 -6.22 -9.16 -4.82
C HIS A 224 -6.94 -10.14 -3.89
N GLN A 225 -6.18 -10.81 -3.03
CA GLN A 225 -6.70 -11.84 -2.13
C GLN A 225 -6.50 -11.51 -0.66
N GLU A 226 -7.15 -12.27 0.24
CA GLU A 226 -7.04 -12.03 1.69
C GLU A 226 -5.59 -12.16 2.20
N ILE A 227 -4.72 -12.90 1.50
CA ILE A 227 -3.28 -13.01 1.82
C ILE A 227 -2.50 -11.71 1.54
N ASP A 228 -3.02 -10.85 0.66
CA ASP A 228 -2.36 -9.63 0.18
C ASP A 228 -2.56 -8.41 1.08
N LEU A 229 -3.23 -8.57 2.23
CA LEU A 229 -3.35 -7.51 3.24
C LEU A 229 -3.48 -8.07 4.65
N LYS A 230 -3.07 -7.30 5.65
CA LYS A 230 -3.07 -7.77 7.05
C LYS A 230 -4.47 -7.95 7.64
N ASN A 231 -5.41 -7.08 7.25
CA ASN A 231 -6.73 -6.97 7.88
C ASN A 231 -7.88 -7.12 6.85
N PRO A 232 -8.03 -8.27 6.17
CA PRO A 232 -9.03 -8.45 5.12
C PRO A 232 -10.46 -8.21 5.60
N LYS A 233 -10.83 -8.75 6.77
CA LYS A 233 -12.20 -8.66 7.32
C LYS A 233 -12.67 -7.21 7.53
N GLY A 234 -11.78 -6.34 7.99
CA GLY A 234 -12.09 -4.93 8.27
C GLY A 234 -12.09 -4.03 7.04
N ASN A 235 -11.56 -4.50 5.90
CA ASN A 235 -11.30 -3.68 4.72
C ASN A 235 -12.19 -4.00 3.52
N LYS A 236 -13.11 -4.98 3.60
CA LYS A 236 -14.00 -5.37 2.49
C LYS A 236 -14.89 -4.24 1.93
N LYS A 237 -14.99 -3.11 2.64
CA LYS A 237 -15.76 -1.91 2.24
C LYS A 237 -14.88 -0.66 2.12
N ASN A 238 -13.56 -0.83 2.08
CA ASN A 238 -12.60 0.25 1.92
C ASN A 238 -11.94 0.12 0.54
N ALA A 239 -11.54 1.27 -0.02
CA ALA A 239 -10.78 1.33 -1.27
C ALA A 239 -9.55 0.43 -1.20
N GLY A 240 -9.27 -0.28 -2.28
CA GLY A 240 -8.21 -1.28 -2.40
C GLY A 240 -8.60 -2.70 -1.99
N PHE A 241 -9.78 -2.95 -1.41
CA PHE A 241 -10.23 -4.31 -1.08
C PHE A 241 -11.75 -4.50 -1.23
N THR A 242 -12.41 -3.66 -2.02
CA THR A 242 -13.81 -3.88 -2.39
C THR A 242 -13.95 -5.13 -3.27
N PRO A 243 -15.12 -5.81 -3.27
CA PRO A 243 -15.39 -6.89 -4.22
C PRO A 243 -15.16 -6.46 -5.68
N GLU A 244 -15.53 -5.24 -6.04
CA GLU A 244 -15.43 -4.70 -7.40
C GLU A 244 -13.98 -4.53 -7.85
N GLU A 245 -13.11 -3.94 -7.02
CA GLU A 245 -11.68 -3.80 -7.35
C GLU A 245 -10.98 -5.17 -7.46
N ARG A 246 -11.32 -6.10 -6.57
CA ARG A 246 -10.75 -7.47 -6.58
C ARG A 246 -11.22 -8.28 -7.79
N GLU A 247 -12.48 -8.12 -8.18
CA GLU A 247 -13.02 -8.72 -9.39
C GLU A 247 -12.37 -8.12 -10.64
N GLY A 248 -12.20 -6.79 -10.70
CA GLY A 248 -11.48 -6.12 -11.78
C GLY A 248 -10.06 -6.67 -11.96
N PHE A 249 -9.32 -6.88 -10.87
CA PHE A 249 -8.00 -7.52 -10.90
C PHE A 249 -8.07 -9.00 -11.33
N SER A 250 -9.07 -9.75 -10.88
CA SER A 250 -9.26 -11.15 -11.29
C SER A 250 -9.52 -11.27 -12.80
N GLN A 251 -10.32 -10.36 -13.34
CA GLN A 251 -10.58 -10.28 -14.78
C GLN A 251 -9.35 -9.84 -15.57
N LEU A 252 -8.49 -8.98 -14.99
CA LEU A 252 -7.20 -8.66 -15.59
C LEU A 252 -6.32 -9.91 -15.68
N LEU A 253 -6.19 -10.70 -14.61
CA LEU A 253 -5.43 -11.95 -14.69
C LEU A 253 -6.05 -12.95 -15.69
N ALA A 254 -7.38 -13.08 -15.70
CA ALA A 254 -8.08 -13.94 -16.64
C ALA A 254 -7.92 -13.53 -18.11
N ALA A 255 -7.48 -12.30 -18.39
CA ALA A 255 -7.15 -11.82 -19.73
C ALA A 255 -5.77 -12.30 -20.24
N GLY A 256 -5.03 -13.12 -19.48
CA GLY A 256 -3.75 -13.69 -19.91
C GLY A 256 -2.53 -13.18 -19.14
N PHE A 257 -2.75 -12.33 -18.14
CA PHE A 257 -1.71 -11.77 -17.29
C PHE A 257 -1.51 -12.58 -16.01
N VAL A 258 -0.26 -12.64 -15.54
CA VAL A 258 0.13 -13.46 -14.40
C VAL A 258 0.78 -12.57 -13.35
N ASP A 259 0.31 -12.68 -12.10
CA ASP A 259 0.95 -12.07 -10.95
C ASP A 259 2.27 -12.78 -10.65
N SER A 260 3.39 -12.19 -11.08
CA SER A 260 4.71 -12.80 -10.98
C SER A 260 5.16 -13.07 -9.54
N PHE A 261 4.74 -12.25 -8.56
CA PHE A 261 5.09 -12.52 -7.16
C PHE A 261 4.35 -13.75 -6.65
N ARG A 262 3.06 -13.87 -6.97
CA ARG A 262 2.24 -15.01 -6.52
C ARG A 262 2.50 -16.29 -7.31
N GLU A 263 2.98 -16.18 -8.55
CA GLU A 263 3.50 -17.32 -9.31
C GLU A 263 4.72 -17.96 -8.63
N LEU A 264 5.61 -17.14 -8.07
CA LEU A 264 6.83 -17.62 -7.41
C LEU A 264 6.62 -17.97 -5.93
N TYR A 265 5.74 -17.22 -5.25
CA TYR A 265 5.53 -17.28 -3.81
C TYR A 265 4.02 -17.37 -3.47
N PRO A 266 3.30 -18.41 -3.91
CA PRO A 266 1.83 -18.48 -3.82
C PRO A 266 1.32 -18.45 -2.38
N GLU A 267 2.06 -19.05 -1.45
CA GLU A 267 1.66 -19.17 -0.03
C GLU A 267 2.35 -18.15 0.89
N GLN A 268 3.21 -17.27 0.35
CA GLN A 268 3.97 -16.33 1.16
C GLN A 268 3.08 -15.24 1.75
N ALA A 269 2.69 -15.42 3.02
CA ALA A 269 1.92 -14.46 3.79
C ALA A 269 2.79 -13.28 4.31
N ASN A 270 2.12 -12.20 4.72
CA ASN A 270 2.72 -10.99 5.31
C ASN A 270 3.67 -10.19 4.40
N ALA A 271 3.71 -10.50 3.11
CA ALA A 271 4.49 -9.80 2.09
C ALA A 271 3.66 -8.65 1.49
N TYR A 272 3.96 -7.43 1.94
CA TYR A 272 3.22 -6.21 1.61
C TYR A 272 4.15 -5.17 0.99
N THR A 273 3.58 -4.24 0.25
CA THR A 273 4.32 -3.16 -0.42
C THR A 273 3.94 -1.78 0.11
N PHE A 274 2.77 -1.65 0.75
CA PHE A 274 2.26 -0.41 1.31
C PHE A 274 1.92 -0.55 2.80
N TRP A 275 2.24 0.49 3.57
CA TRP A 275 1.81 0.65 4.96
C TRP A 275 1.50 2.11 5.23
N THR A 276 0.27 2.41 5.70
CA THR A 276 -0.07 3.77 6.13
C THR A 276 0.94 4.31 7.15
N TYR A 277 1.32 5.58 7.01
CA TYR A 277 2.15 6.27 8.00
C TYR A 277 1.51 6.29 9.40
N MET A 278 0.18 6.17 9.48
CA MET A 278 -0.54 6.22 10.75
C MET A 278 -0.27 5.00 11.63
N MET A 279 -0.30 5.23 12.95
CA MET A 279 -0.26 4.16 13.97
C MET A 279 0.97 3.23 13.90
N ASN A 280 2.04 3.69 13.24
CA ASN A 280 3.28 2.96 13.04
C ASN A 280 3.06 1.61 12.33
N ALA A 281 2.18 1.57 11.32
CA ALA A 281 1.73 0.36 10.65
C ALA A 281 2.88 -0.45 10.02
N ARG A 282 3.89 0.24 9.45
CA ARG A 282 5.06 -0.40 8.83
C ARG A 282 5.86 -1.24 9.82
N SER A 283 6.16 -0.71 11.01
CA SER A 283 6.89 -1.46 12.07
C SER A 283 6.13 -2.70 12.57
N LYS A 284 4.79 -2.69 12.48
CA LYS A 284 3.91 -3.77 12.91
C LYS A 284 3.55 -4.72 11.76
N ASN A 285 4.09 -4.45 10.57
CA ASN A 285 3.74 -5.10 9.31
C ASN A 285 2.22 -5.18 9.07
N VAL A 286 1.50 -4.09 9.37
CA VAL A 286 0.07 -3.95 9.06
C VAL A 286 -0.06 -3.30 7.68
N GLY A 287 0.15 -4.09 6.64
CA GLY A 287 0.28 -3.61 5.27
C GLY A 287 -0.67 -4.24 4.27
N TRP A 288 -0.48 -3.82 3.02
CA TRP A 288 -1.19 -4.24 1.82
C TRP A 288 -0.17 -4.44 0.70
N ARG A 289 -0.38 -5.42 -0.18
CA ARG A 289 0.35 -5.55 -1.44
C ARG A 289 -0.48 -4.86 -2.51
N LEU A 290 -0.05 -3.67 -2.91
CA LEU A 290 -0.72 -2.83 -3.91
C LEU A 290 0.11 -2.65 -5.17
N ASP A 291 1.41 -2.94 -5.09
CA ASP A 291 2.37 -2.80 -6.16
C ASP A 291 2.66 -4.18 -6.78
N TYR A 292 2.60 -4.27 -8.11
CA TYR A 292 2.68 -5.54 -8.82
C TYR A 292 3.65 -5.48 -10.00
N PHE A 293 4.14 -6.66 -10.39
CA PHE A 293 4.56 -6.94 -11.76
C PHE A 293 3.62 -8.01 -12.32
N LEU A 294 2.80 -7.65 -13.30
CA LEU A 294 1.98 -8.58 -14.06
C LEU A 294 2.64 -8.83 -15.41
N LEU A 295 2.78 -10.10 -15.79
CA LEU A 295 3.46 -10.51 -17.00
C LEU A 295 2.47 -11.16 -17.96
N SER A 296 2.63 -10.94 -19.25
CA SER A 296 2.06 -11.85 -20.24
C SER A 296 2.53 -13.27 -19.97
N SER A 297 1.61 -14.23 -20.10
CA SER A 297 1.91 -15.65 -19.82
C SER A 297 3.12 -16.18 -20.61
N SER A 298 3.37 -15.66 -21.82
CA SER A 298 4.51 -16.00 -22.67
C SER A 298 5.87 -15.57 -22.11
N LEU A 299 5.92 -14.64 -21.15
CA LEU A 299 7.15 -14.21 -20.48
C LEU A 299 7.49 -15.06 -19.25
N LEU A 300 6.57 -15.89 -18.76
CA LEU A 300 6.78 -16.71 -17.57
C LEU A 300 8.01 -17.63 -17.61
N PRO A 301 8.37 -18.27 -18.74
CA PRO A 301 9.57 -19.09 -18.80
C PRO A 301 10.84 -18.30 -18.46
N GLY A 302 10.85 -16.99 -18.72
CA GLY A 302 11.96 -16.08 -18.43
C GLY A 302 11.91 -15.42 -17.05
N LEU A 303 10.84 -15.60 -16.27
CA LEU A 303 10.73 -15.05 -14.93
C LEU A 303 11.78 -15.69 -14.01
N CYS A 304 12.70 -14.87 -13.48
CA CYS A 304 13.73 -15.32 -12.53
C CYS A 304 13.29 -15.06 -11.08
N ASP A 305 12.90 -13.83 -10.76
CA ASP A 305 12.42 -13.48 -9.42
C ASP A 305 11.56 -12.20 -9.44
N ASN A 306 10.73 -12.03 -8.40
CA ASN A 306 10.03 -10.79 -8.10
C ASN A 306 10.17 -10.49 -6.60
N LYS A 307 10.80 -9.36 -6.29
CA LYS A 307 11.25 -8.98 -4.95
C LYS A 307 10.38 -7.90 -4.36
N ILE A 308 10.23 -7.92 -3.04
CA ILE A 308 9.60 -6.84 -2.27
C ILE A 308 10.66 -6.29 -1.34
N ARG A 309 11.23 -5.13 -1.68
CA ARG A 309 12.36 -4.50 -0.96
C ARG A 309 11.89 -3.81 0.31
N ASN A 310 11.28 -4.57 1.22
CA ASN A 310 10.48 -4.08 2.34
C ASN A 310 11.24 -3.20 3.35
N LYS A 311 12.57 -3.31 3.38
CA LYS A 311 13.45 -2.49 4.24
C LYS A 311 13.76 -1.10 3.65
N ALA A 312 13.55 -0.89 2.35
CA ALA A 312 13.85 0.39 1.70
C ALA A 312 12.85 1.48 2.11
N MET A 313 13.36 2.57 2.68
CA MET A 313 12.56 3.69 3.18
C MET A 313 12.49 4.82 2.15
N GLY A 314 11.54 5.75 2.31
CA GLY A 314 11.40 6.93 1.44
C GLY A 314 9.95 7.28 1.15
N SER A 315 9.11 6.25 1.07
CA SER A 315 7.66 6.30 0.82
C SER A 315 6.92 5.43 1.85
N ASP A 316 5.59 5.56 1.92
CA ASP A 316 4.71 4.58 2.57
C ASP A 316 4.61 3.29 1.76
N HIS A 317 5.06 3.32 0.50
CA HIS A 317 5.37 2.14 -0.28
C HIS A 317 6.86 1.75 -0.18
N CYS A 318 7.17 0.48 -0.37
CA CYS A 318 8.51 -0.01 -0.67
C CYS A 318 8.62 -0.36 -2.17
N PRO A 319 9.82 -0.32 -2.74
CA PRO A 319 10.04 -0.73 -4.13
C PRO A 319 9.84 -2.23 -4.29
N ILE A 320 9.39 -2.61 -5.49
CA ILE A 320 9.39 -3.99 -5.97
C ILE A 320 10.33 -4.12 -7.14
N THR A 321 10.96 -5.28 -7.30
CA THR A 321 11.98 -5.50 -8.33
C THR A 321 11.79 -6.82 -9.06
N LEU A 322 11.68 -6.76 -10.37
CA LEU A 322 11.59 -7.91 -11.28
C LEU A 322 12.96 -8.24 -11.85
N HIS A 323 13.32 -9.51 -11.79
CA HIS A 323 14.44 -10.10 -12.53
C HIS A 323 13.88 -11.01 -13.61
N ILE A 324 14.20 -10.73 -14.87
CA ILE A 324 13.66 -11.46 -16.01
C ILE A 324 14.72 -11.68 -17.09
N ALA A 325 14.62 -12.81 -17.77
CA ALA A 325 15.33 -13.15 -18.99
C ALA A 325 14.41 -12.95 -20.20
N VAL A 326 14.59 -11.84 -20.91
CA VAL A 326 13.80 -11.43 -22.09
C VAL A 326 14.55 -11.56 -23.40
#